data_AF-A0A3B0S589-F1
#
_entry.id   AF-A0A3B0S589-F1
#
_cell.length_a   1.000
_cell.length_b   1.000
_cell.length_c   1.000
_cell.angle_alpha   90.00
_cell.angle_beta   90.00
_cell.angle_gamma   90.00
#
_symmetry.space_group_name_H-M   'P 1'
#
loop_
_entity.id
_entity.type
_entity.pdbx_description
1 polymer ?
#
loop_
_entity_poly.entity_id
_entity_poly.type
_entity_poly.pdbx_seq_one_letter_code
_entity_poly.pdbx_strand_id
1 'polypeptide(L)'
;MQRWSVLGFLVAAVLSIGLITAGTASAVGICKCDSKKGFQNACLPVCKEANEKTSFFRPAVYFGNDPAVNNDPTPLNGTSLKFLYLAHPSRQGMEEFRQFLEKHRLKAEAEFQAFRQAYLRAHVGPEEFVEAEKMRDEALVNYQHGMRAYLTTPSPR
;
A
#
# COMPACT_ATOMS: atom_id res chain seq x y z
N MET A 1 -19.04 71.35 -5.36
CA MET A 1 -17.60 71.27 -5.07
C MET A 1 -17.21 69.82 -5.00
N GLN A 2 -16.20 69.48 -5.80
CA GLN A 2 -15.71 68.17 -6.17
C GLN A 2 -14.53 67.79 -5.27
N ARG A 3 -14.45 66.53 -4.83
CA ARG A 3 -13.27 65.82 -4.30
C ARG A 3 -13.65 64.36 -4.00
N TRP A 4 -13.50 63.44 -4.95
CA TRP A 4 -12.31 62.60 -5.15
C TRP A 4 -11.88 61.84 -3.90
N SER A 5 -12.21 60.55 -3.83
CA SER A 5 -11.27 59.48 -3.48
C SER A 5 -11.90 58.13 -3.79
N VAL A 6 -11.53 57.61 -4.96
CA VAL A 6 -11.71 56.22 -5.36
C VAL A 6 -10.69 55.40 -4.54
N LEU A 7 -11.07 54.99 -3.32
CA LEU A 7 -10.51 53.80 -2.66
C LEU A 7 -11.46 52.68 -3.07
N GLY A 8 -11.06 51.61 -3.71
CA GLY A 8 -9.81 50.89 -3.63
C GLY A 8 -10.27 49.46 -3.87
N PHE A 9 -9.81 48.88 -4.97
CA PHE A 9 -10.10 47.52 -5.44
C PHE A 9 -10.47 46.59 -4.29
N LEU A 10 -11.74 46.16 -4.26
CA LEU A 10 -12.18 45.04 -3.43
C LEU A 10 -11.32 43.85 -3.81
N VAL A 11 -10.38 43.63 -2.90
CA VAL A 11 -9.44 42.54 -2.76
C VAL A 11 -10.01 41.26 -3.35
N ALA A 12 -9.39 40.87 -4.47
CA ALA A 12 -9.06 39.51 -4.83
C ALA A 12 -10.05 38.44 -4.35
N ALA A 13 -10.86 37.99 -5.29
CA ALA A 13 -11.46 36.66 -5.36
C ALA A 13 -10.37 35.54 -5.36
N VAL A 14 -9.58 35.49 -4.29
CA VAL A 14 -8.47 34.54 -4.04
C VAL A 14 -8.47 34.18 -2.55
N LEU A 15 -9.63 33.76 -2.07
CA LEU A 15 -9.76 32.75 -1.02
C LEU A 15 -10.52 31.60 -1.70
N SER A 16 -10.01 31.06 -2.81
CA SER A 16 -9.06 29.93 -2.74
C SER A 16 -9.39 29.09 -1.51
N ILE A 17 -10.53 28.39 -1.57
CA ILE A 17 -10.54 26.93 -1.77
C ILE A 17 -9.27 26.35 -1.15
N GLY A 18 -9.17 26.43 0.17
CA GLY A 18 -8.25 25.65 0.98
C GLY A 18 -8.73 24.20 1.04
N LEU A 19 -8.93 23.60 -0.14
CA LEU A 19 -8.91 22.16 -0.37
C LEU A 19 -7.46 21.73 -0.19
N ILE A 20 -7.00 21.76 1.05
CA ILE A 20 -5.84 20.99 1.47
C ILE A 20 -6.41 19.95 2.42
N THR A 21 -6.91 18.87 1.81
CA THR A 21 -7.01 17.56 2.44
C THR A 21 -5.59 17.15 2.85
N ALA A 22 -5.13 17.71 3.97
CA ALA A 22 -3.86 17.38 4.56
C ALA A 22 -3.95 15.97 5.14
N GLY A 23 -3.46 15.02 4.35
CA GLY A 23 -2.93 13.74 4.82
C GLY A 23 -3.95 12.66 5.14
N THR A 24 -4.43 11.94 4.13
CA THR A 24 -4.69 10.50 4.29
C THR A 24 -3.48 9.71 3.80
N ALA A 25 -2.34 9.92 4.45
CA ALA A 25 -1.21 9.01 4.35
C ALA A 25 -1.36 7.92 5.41
N SER A 26 -2.42 7.12 5.30
CA SER A 26 -2.53 5.85 6.04
C SER A 26 -1.65 4.81 5.31
N ALA A 27 -0.34 4.99 5.39
CA ALA A 27 0.61 4.11 4.73
C ALA A 27 0.78 2.84 5.57
N VAL A 28 0.05 1.80 5.20
CA VAL A 28 0.33 0.42 5.62
C VAL A 28 1.56 -0.05 4.83
N GLY A 29 2.73 -0.02 5.45
CA GLY A 29 3.99 -0.46 4.83
C GLY A 29 4.25 -1.95 5.06
N ILE A 30 4.86 -2.64 4.09
CA ILE A 30 5.32 -4.03 4.25
C ILE A 30 6.84 -4.05 4.33
N CYS A 31 7.36 -4.43 5.49
CA CYS A 31 8.77 -4.65 5.73
C CYS A 31 9.16 -6.08 5.31
N LYS A 32 10.14 -6.22 4.41
CA LYS A 32 10.80 -7.50 4.14
C LYS A 32 11.86 -7.72 5.21
N CYS A 33 11.54 -8.51 6.24
CA CYS A 33 12.45 -8.72 7.35
C CYS A 33 13.50 -9.78 6.99
N ASP A 34 14.54 -9.39 6.24
CA ASP A 34 15.75 -10.19 6.04
C ASP A 34 16.83 -9.82 7.08
N SER A 35 17.70 -10.76 7.47
CA SER A 35 18.79 -10.48 8.44
C SER A 35 20.08 -9.95 7.80
N LYS A 36 20.12 -9.75 6.48
CA LYS A 36 21.35 -9.47 5.73
C LYS A 36 21.41 -8.05 5.17
N LYS A 37 20.29 -7.34 5.13
CA LYS A 37 20.16 -5.94 4.74
C LYS A 37 19.55 -5.21 5.92
N GLY A 38 20.34 -4.31 6.49
CA GLY A 38 19.91 -3.47 7.61
C GLY A 38 18.51 -2.96 7.35
N PHE A 39 17.61 -3.24 8.28
CA PHE A 39 16.25 -2.74 8.22
C PHE A 39 16.32 -1.23 7.94
N GLN A 40 15.52 -0.72 7.00
CA GLN A 40 15.24 0.72 6.99
C GLN A 40 14.83 1.07 8.43
N ASN A 41 15.34 2.17 9.00
CA ASN A 41 15.24 2.43 10.45
C ASN A 41 13.82 2.24 11.02
N ALA A 42 12.78 2.51 10.22
CA ALA A 42 11.36 2.28 10.56
C ALA A 42 10.94 0.80 10.65
N CYS A 43 11.55 -0.10 9.88
CA CYS A 43 11.24 -1.54 9.87
C CYS A 43 11.95 -2.34 10.98
N LEU A 44 13.02 -1.78 11.57
CA LEU A 44 13.84 -2.45 12.60
C LEU A 44 13.00 -2.99 13.78
N PRO A 45 12.14 -2.19 14.45
CA PRO A 45 11.41 -2.69 15.62
C PRO A 45 10.41 -3.80 15.25
N VAL A 46 9.67 -3.61 14.15
CA VAL A 46 8.66 -4.57 13.69
C VAL A 46 9.31 -5.88 13.27
N CYS A 47 10.44 -5.82 12.58
CA CYS A 47 11.15 -7.01 12.14
C CYS A 47 11.88 -7.73 13.26
N LYS A 48 12.41 -7.00 14.25
CA LYS A 48 12.95 -7.61 15.47
C LYS A 48 11.85 -8.43 16.17
N GLU A 49 10.70 -7.81 16.41
CA GLU A 49 9.56 -8.48 17.05
C GLU A 49 9.04 -9.68 16.23
N ALA A 50 8.98 -9.55 14.89
CA ALA A 50 8.54 -10.63 14.01
C ALA A 50 9.50 -11.83 14.04
N ASN A 51 10.81 -11.58 14.11
CA ASN A 51 11.85 -12.61 14.07
C ASN A 51 12.17 -13.22 15.44
N GLU A 52 11.90 -12.52 16.55
CA GLU A 52 12.11 -13.05 17.91
C GLU A 52 11.34 -14.35 18.18
N LYS A 53 10.21 -14.55 17.49
CA LYS A 53 9.30 -15.67 17.71
C LYS A 53 9.55 -16.87 16.79
N THR A 54 10.38 -16.74 15.76
CA THR A 54 10.56 -17.78 14.73
C THR A 54 11.95 -17.76 14.09
N SER A 55 12.47 -18.93 13.71
CA SER A 55 13.80 -19.07 13.06
C SER A 55 13.83 -18.72 11.56
N PHE A 56 12.75 -18.19 10.99
CA PHE A 56 12.63 -17.88 9.56
C PHE A 56 12.16 -16.45 9.33
N PHE A 57 12.51 -15.89 8.16
CA PHE A 57 12.16 -14.52 7.77
C PHE A 57 10.67 -14.37 7.54
N ARG A 58 10.07 -13.33 8.14
CA ARG A 58 8.65 -13.03 8.03
C ARG A 58 8.47 -11.60 7.51
N PRO A 59 7.71 -11.38 6.43
CA PRO A 59 7.30 -10.02 6.11
C PRO A 59 6.45 -9.50 7.27
N ALA A 60 6.59 -8.21 7.57
CA ALA A 60 5.85 -7.60 8.66
C ALA A 60 5.19 -6.31 8.22
N VAL A 61 3.98 -6.07 8.69
CA VAL A 61 3.23 -4.85 8.40
C VAL A 61 3.51 -3.82 9.48
N TYR A 62 3.87 -2.62 9.05
CA TYR A 62 4.03 -1.43 9.89
C TYR A 62 2.86 -0.48 9.67
N PHE A 63 2.25 -0.04 10.78
CA PHE A 63 1.05 0.81 10.81
C PHE A 63 1.35 2.27 11.21
N GLY A 64 2.59 2.75 11.07
CA GLY A 64 3.03 4.07 11.55
C GLY A 64 3.45 5.06 10.45
N ASN A 65 3.63 6.33 10.84
CA ASN A 65 3.70 7.54 10.01
C ASN A 65 4.94 7.70 9.09
N ASP A 66 5.67 6.63 8.76
CA ASP A 66 6.89 6.75 7.95
C ASP A 66 6.86 5.74 6.80
N PRO A 67 6.86 6.19 5.53
CA PRO A 67 6.70 5.33 4.37
C PRO A 67 7.94 4.45 4.16
N ALA A 68 7.94 3.26 4.76
CA ALA A 68 8.62 2.10 4.17
C ALA A 68 7.78 1.52 3.02
N VAL A 69 7.25 2.40 2.16
CA VAL A 69 6.77 2.02 0.85
C VAL A 69 8.00 2.13 -0.02
N ASN A 70 8.63 1.00 -0.36
CA ASN A 70 9.45 1.01 -1.57
C ASN A 70 8.57 1.62 -2.65
N ASN A 71 9.04 2.67 -3.33
CA ASN A 71 8.35 3.35 -4.45
C ASN A 71 8.07 2.42 -5.65
N ASP A 72 8.16 1.11 -5.44
CA ASP A 72 7.73 0.07 -6.33
C ASP A 72 6.19 0.04 -6.35
N PRO A 73 5.54 0.23 -7.52
CA PRO A 73 4.10 0.22 -7.66
C PRO A 73 3.44 -1.14 -7.32
N THR A 74 4.23 -2.15 -6.98
CA THR A 74 3.81 -3.52 -6.71
C THR A 74 4.40 -4.10 -5.40
N PRO A 75 4.08 -3.54 -4.22
CA PRO A 75 4.59 -4.01 -2.93
C PRO A 75 4.23 -5.47 -2.60
N LEU A 76 3.22 -6.05 -3.27
CA LEU A 76 2.85 -7.45 -3.13
C LEU A 76 3.58 -8.39 -4.11
N ASN A 77 4.23 -7.90 -5.16
CA ASN A 77 4.88 -8.80 -6.13
C ASN A 77 6.23 -9.27 -5.59
N GLY A 78 6.54 -10.55 -5.79
CA GLY A 78 7.80 -11.15 -5.37
C GLY A 78 8.03 -11.29 -3.86
N THR A 79 7.05 -10.96 -3.01
CA THR A 79 7.13 -11.19 -1.55
C THR A 79 5.98 -12.07 -1.12
N SER A 80 6.26 -13.32 -0.73
CA SER A 80 5.23 -14.20 -0.21
C SER A 80 4.75 -13.72 1.17
N LEU A 81 3.45 -13.49 1.31
CA LEU A 81 2.82 -13.12 2.58
C LEU A 81 2.47 -14.33 3.47
N LYS A 82 2.89 -15.55 3.09
CA LYS A 82 2.54 -16.81 3.78
C LYS A 82 2.77 -16.76 5.30
N PHE A 83 3.81 -16.06 5.73
CA PHE A 83 4.18 -15.93 7.14
C PHE A 83 4.07 -14.49 7.65
N LEU A 84 3.13 -13.71 7.12
CA LEU A 84 2.95 -12.32 7.51
C LEU A 84 2.82 -12.13 9.03
N TYR A 85 3.43 -11.06 9.54
CA TYR A 85 3.27 -10.59 10.91
C TYR A 85 2.57 -9.23 10.92
N LEU A 86 1.52 -9.09 11.74
CA LEU A 86 0.84 -7.82 12.00
C LEU A 86 1.23 -7.35 13.41
N ALA A 87 2.11 -6.35 13.50
CA ALA A 87 2.60 -5.86 14.79
C ALA A 87 1.64 -4.83 15.37
N HIS A 88 1.05 -5.15 16.52
CA HIS A 88 0.25 -4.23 17.34
C HIS A 88 -0.72 -3.33 16.55
N PRO A 89 -1.52 -3.88 15.62
CA PRO A 89 -2.37 -3.03 14.79
C PRO A 89 -3.47 -2.40 15.64
N SER A 90 -3.78 -1.13 15.40
CA SER A 90 -5.01 -0.51 15.88
C SER A 90 -6.21 -1.04 15.10
N ARG A 91 -7.44 -0.83 15.59
CA ARG A 91 -8.65 -1.24 14.84
C ARG A 91 -8.71 -0.58 13.47
N GLN A 92 -8.34 0.70 13.42
CA GLN A 92 -8.23 1.45 12.17
C GLN A 92 -7.13 0.86 11.28
N GLY A 93 -5.95 0.55 11.83
CA GLY A 93 -4.87 -0.07 11.07
C GLY A 93 -5.26 -1.42 10.47
N MET A 94 -5.98 -2.27 11.22
CA MET A 94 -6.52 -3.53 10.69
C MET A 94 -7.42 -3.31 9.48
N GLU A 95 -8.32 -2.32 9.55
CA GLU A 95 -9.22 -1.99 8.45
C GLU A 95 -8.48 -1.39 7.25
N GLU A 96 -7.49 -0.52 7.49
CA GLU A 96 -6.61 0.01 6.43
C GLU A 96 -5.82 -1.10 5.74
N PHE A 97 -5.34 -2.10 6.48
CA PHE A 97 -4.67 -3.27 5.90
C PHE A 97 -5.63 -4.12 5.06
N ARG A 98 -6.86 -4.36 5.52
CA ARG A 98 -7.89 -5.04 4.73
C ARG A 98 -8.16 -4.30 3.42
N GLN A 99 -8.33 -2.98 3.48
CA GLN A 99 -8.56 -2.13 2.30
C GLN A 99 -7.36 -2.13 1.35
N PHE A 100 -6.14 -2.10 1.89
CA PHE A 100 -4.91 -2.20 1.11
C PHE A 100 -4.86 -3.52 0.33
N LEU A 101 -5.10 -4.66 0.99
CA LEU A 101 -5.14 -5.97 0.32
C LEU A 101 -6.20 -6.01 -0.79
N GLU A 102 -7.40 -5.52 -0.50
CA GLU A 102 -8.50 -5.49 -1.47
C GLU A 102 -8.19 -4.62 -2.69
N LYS A 103 -7.62 -3.43 -2.46
CA LYS A 103 -7.18 -2.53 -3.53
C LYS A 103 -6.14 -3.20 -4.42
N HIS A 104 -5.17 -3.91 -3.83
CA HIS A 104 -4.16 -4.61 -4.60
C HIS A 104 -4.72 -5.79 -5.40
N ARG A 105 -5.64 -6.57 -4.82
CA ARG A 105 -6.35 -7.66 -5.51
C ARG A 105 -7.08 -7.12 -6.76
N LEU A 106 -7.88 -6.08 -6.58
CA LEU A 106 -8.64 -5.44 -7.66
C LEU A 106 -7.74 -4.86 -8.75
N LYS A 107 -6.62 -4.23 -8.36
CA LYS A 107 -5.63 -3.69 -9.31
C LYS A 107 -5.03 -4.82 -10.16
N ALA A 108 -4.56 -5.91 -9.53
CA ALA A 108 -3.95 -7.03 -10.24
C ALA A 108 -4.93 -7.71 -11.21
N GLU A 109 -6.20 -7.88 -10.80
CA GLU A 109 -7.25 -8.39 -11.68
C GLU A 109 -7.51 -7.46 -12.87
N ALA A 110 -7.61 -6.15 -12.64
CA ALA A 110 -7.83 -5.17 -13.71
C ALA A 110 -6.67 -5.12 -14.70
N GLU A 111 -5.42 -5.14 -14.21
CA GLU A 111 -4.21 -5.20 -15.04
C GLU A 111 -4.19 -6.47 -15.89
N PHE A 112 -4.45 -7.64 -15.28
CA PHE A 112 -4.55 -8.89 -16.03
C PHE A 112 -5.63 -8.86 -17.10
N GLN A 113 -6.81 -8.28 -16.80
CA GLN A 113 -7.85 -8.13 -17.82
C GLN A 113 -7.40 -7.24 -18.98
N ALA A 114 -6.64 -6.17 -18.71
CA ALA A 114 -6.07 -5.33 -19.76
C ALA A 114 -5.06 -6.12 -20.62
N PHE A 115 -4.16 -6.89 -20.01
CA PHE A 115 -3.23 -7.77 -20.73
C PHE A 115 -3.96 -8.84 -21.54
N ARG A 116 -5.03 -9.42 -21.00
CA ARG A 116 -5.89 -10.37 -21.72
C ARG A 116 -6.50 -9.75 -22.96
N GLN A 117 -7.03 -8.51 -22.86
CA GLN A 117 -7.57 -7.81 -24.03
C GLN A 117 -6.48 -7.45 -25.05
N ALA A 118 -5.30 -7.07 -24.60
CA ALA A 118 -4.15 -6.80 -25.47
C ALA A 118 -3.69 -8.08 -26.21
N TYR A 119 -3.65 -9.21 -25.52
CA TYR A 119 -3.27 -10.52 -26.09
C TYR A 119 -4.27 -10.97 -27.16
N LEU A 120 -5.58 -10.85 -26.88
CA LEU A 120 -6.63 -11.16 -27.84
C LEU A 120 -6.59 -10.27 -29.10
N ARG A 121 -6.01 -9.06 -28.99
CA ARG A 121 -5.80 -8.13 -30.11
C ARG A 121 -4.40 -8.28 -30.75
N ALA A 122 -3.63 -9.28 -30.36
CA ALA A 122 -2.24 -9.51 -30.81
C ALA A 122 -1.30 -8.31 -30.57
N HIS A 123 -1.59 -7.47 -29.56
CA HIS A 123 -0.72 -6.35 -29.16
C HIS A 123 0.39 -6.76 -28.18
N VAL A 124 0.26 -7.93 -27.55
CA VAL A 124 1.28 -8.53 -26.67
C VAL A 124 1.46 -10.00 -27.05
N GLY A 125 2.65 -10.54 -26.83
CA GLY A 125 2.97 -11.93 -27.13
C GLY A 125 2.48 -12.90 -26.03
N PRO A 126 2.60 -14.21 -26.27
CA PRO A 126 2.28 -15.23 -25.29
C PRO A 126 3.12 -15.13 -24.01
N GLU A 127 4.39 -14.72 -24.10
CA GLU A 127 5.28 -14.61 -22.94
C GLU A 127 4.82 -13.50 -21.99
N GLU A 128 4.47 -12.31 -22.51
CA GLU A 128 3.95 -11.22 -21.68
C GLU A 128 2.59 -11.56 -21.07
N PHE A 129 1.75 -12.33 -21.78
CA PHE A 129 0.48 -12.80 -21.24
C PHE A 129 0.66 -13.78 -20.08
N VAL A 130 1.59 -14.74 -20.22
CA VAL A 130 1.93 -15.70 -19.15
C VAL A 130 2.52 -14.99 -17.93
N GLU A 131 3.40 -14.00 -18.13
CA GLU A 131 3.93 -13.23 -16.99
C GLU A 131 2.82 -12.40 -16.32
N ALA A 132 1.89 -11.80 -17.08
CA ALA A 132 0.74 -11.12 -16.51
C ALA A 132 -0.18 -12.05 -15.70
N GLU A 133 -0.40 -13.27 -16.18
CA GLU A 133 -1.14 -14.30 -15.43
C GLU A 133 -0.43 -14.66 -14.12
N LYS A 134 0.88 -14.90 -14.17
CA LYS A 134 1.68 -15.20 -12.98
C LYS A 134 1.63 -14.05 -11.96
N MET A 135 1.76 -12.80 -12.41
CA MET A 135 1.67 -11.63 -11.53
C MET A 135 0.29 -11.53 -10.86
N ARG A 136 -0.80 -11.81 -11.59
CA ARG A 136 -2.16 -11.90 -11.02
C ARG A 136 -2.22 -12.97 -9.94
N ASP A 137 -1.74 -14.18 -10.24
CA ASP A 137 -1.84 -15.32 -9.33
C ASP A 137 -1.03 -15.11 -8.06
N GLU A 138 0.17 -14.55 -8.16
CA GLU A 138 0.97 -14.13 -7.01
C GLU A 138 0.21 -13.13 -6.13
N ALA A 139 -0.44 -12.13 -6.73
CA ALA A 139 -1.24 -11.15 -5.99
C ALA A 139 -2.45 -11.79 -5.29
N LEU A 140 -3.13 -12.75 -5.93
CA LEU A 140 -4.27 -13.48 -5.35
C LEU A 140 -3.85 -14.38 -4.18
N VAL A 141 -2.73 -15.10 -4.30
CA VAL A 141 -2.17 -15.91 -3.22
C VAL A 141 -1.77 -15.01 -2.03
N ASN A 142 -1.14 -13.87 -2.31
CA ASN A 142 -0.79 -12.90 -1.28
C ASN A 142 -2.02 -12.27 -0.61
N TYR A 143 -3.08 -11.98 -1.37
CA TYR A 143 -4.36 -11.57 -0.81
C TYR A 143 -4.89 -12.61 0.18
N GLN A 144 -4.92 -13.89 -0.20
CA GLN A 144 -5.38 -14.97 0.69
C GLN A 144 -4.54 -15.06 1.97
N HIS A 145 -3.21 -14.99 1.85
CA HIS A 145 -2.31 -15.01 3.00
C HIS A 145 -2.49 -13.78 3.91
N GLY A 146 -2.64 -12.59 3.32
CA GLY A 146 -2.90 -11.36 4.05
C GLY A 146 -4.24 -11.39 4.78
N MET A 147 -5.31 -11.84 4.12
CA MET A 147 -6.64 -11.97 4.74
C MET A 147 -6.65 -13.02 5.84
N ARG A 148 -5.91 -14.11 5.70
CA ARG A 148 -5.71 -15.06 6.80
C ARG A 148 -5.07 -14.38 8.01
N ALA A 149 -3.98 -13.63 7.80
CA ALA A 149 -3.33 -12.90 8.88
C ALA A 149 -4.29 -11.90 9.55
N TYR A 150 -5.07 -11.15 8.76
CA TYR A 150 -6.11 -10.25 9.24
C TYR A 150 -7.14 -10.96 10.14
N LEU A 151 -7.69 -12.10 9.69
CA LEU A 151 -8.71 -12.85 10.44
C LEU A 151 -8.17 -13.54 11.69
N THR A 152 -6.89 -13.93 11.70
CA THR A 152 -6.26 -14.63 12.84
C THR A 152 -5.64 -13.69 13.86
N THR A 153 -5.51 -12.40 13.54
CA THR A 153 -4.94 -11.42 14.46
C THR A 153 -6.04 -10.99 15.43
N PRO A 154 -5.83 -11.12 16.76
CA PRO A 154 -6.82 -10.70 17.75
C PRO A 154 -7.21 -9.24 17.53
N SER A 155 -8.52 -8.94 17.61
CA SER A 155 -8.97 -7.56 17.53
C SER A 155 -8.30 -6.75 18.66
N PRO A 156 -7.66 -5.61 18.34
CA PRO A 156 -7.22 -4.68 19.37
C PRO A 156 -8.44 -4.26 20.21
N ARG A 157 -8.27 -4.28 21.53
CA ARG A 157 -9.31 -3.89 22.51
C ARG A 157 -9.45 -2.37 22.57
#